data_AF-A0AA38IYK9-F1
#
_entry.id   AF-A0AA38IYK9-F1
#
_cell.length_a   1.000
_cell.length_b   1.000
_cell.length_c   1.000
_cell.angle_alpha   90.00
_cell.angle_beta   90.00
_cell.angle_gamma   90.00
#
_symmetry.space_group_name_H-M   'P 1'
#
loop_
_entity.id
_entity.type
_entity.pdbx_description
1 polymer ?
#
loop_
_entity_poly.entity_id
_entity_poly.type
_entity_poly.pdbx_seq_one_letter_code
_entity_poly.pdbx_strand_id
1 'polypeptide(L)'
;MVRAWYMDNDSTDQRTEHHRNPPKFLTLEELFDVSGVEYFKLNVNSYNSDGVLDKLKTDRGYTYEDEMTCSKECLPNYDQMLKKFFQEHLHTDEEIRFILDGSGYFDVRDKNDEWVRIEVVAGDMIIIPSGIYHRFTLDAKNYIKAKRFFIGEPVWQPYSRPADDMECRQIYLKRLAAGDFKAR
;
A
#
# COMPACT_ATOMS: atom_id res chain seq x y z
N MET A 1 -1.74 -6.15 14.98
CA MET A 1 -1.57 -7.00 13.79
C MET A 1 -2.35 -6.33 12.69
N VAL A 2 -1.76 -6.13 11.51
CA VAL A 2 -2.44 -5.50 10.37
C VAL A 2 -3.72 -6.27 10.04
N ARG A 3 -4.79 -5.57 9.67
CA ARG A 3 -6.07 -6.18 9.29
C ARG A 3 -6.27 -6.01 7.78
N ALA A 4 -6.63 -7.08 7.10
CA ALA A 4 -7.01 -7.05 5.69
C ALA A 4 -8.35 -7.78 5.48
N TRP A 5 -9.21 -7.26 4.61
CA TRP A 5 -10.52 -7.84 4.33
C TRP A 5 -11.03 -7.49 2.93
N TYR A 6 -11.91 -8.34 2.41
CA TYR A 6 -12.65 -8.03 1.20
C TYR A 6 -13.73 -6.97 1.46
N MET A 7 -13.83 -6.01 0.54
CA MET A 7 -14.78 -4.91 0.65
C MET A 7 -16.19 -5.32 0.15
N ASP A 8 -17.21 -4.65 0.68
CA ASP A 8 -18.53 -4.60 0.07
C ASP A 8 -18.52 -3.79 -1.25
N ASN A 9 -19.69 -3.68 -1.89
CA ASN A 9 -19.87 -2.91 -3.13
C ASN A 9 -20.51 -1.53 -2.85
N ASP A 10 -20.56 -1.09 -1.59
CA ASP A 10 -21.14 0.21 -1.26
C ASP A 10 -20.18 1.33 -1.69
N SER A 11 -20.75 2.43 -2.17
CA SER A 11 -20.05 3.64 -2.58
C SER A 11 -20.27 4.80 -1.62
N THR A 12 -20.62 4.50 -0.36
CA THR A 12 -20.65 5.46 0.75
C THR A 12 -19.24 5.98 1.09
N ASP A 13 -19.08 6.66 2.23
CA ASP A 13 -17.81 7.30 2.61
C ASP A 13 -16.66 6.29 2.61
N GLN A 14 -15.76 6.44 1.63
CA GLN A 14 -14.58 5.60 1.41
C GLN A 14 -13.69 5.40 2.65
N ARG A 15 -13.81 6.30 3.64
CA ARG A 15 -13.05 6.27 4.90
C ARG A 15 -13.64 5.32 5.95
N THR A 16 -14.80 4.71 5.70
CA THR A 16 -15.40 3.69 6.57
C THR A 16 -14.81 2.30 6.31
N GLU A 17 -15.07 1.28 7.13
CA GLU A 17 -14.42 -0.02 6.94
C GLU A 17 -14.89 -0.79 5.69
N HIS A 18 -16.13 -0.59 5.22
CA HIS A 18 -16.70 -1.30 4.05
C HIS A 18 -16.60 -2.83 4.11
N HIS A 19 -16.93 -3.42 5.26
CA HIS A 19 -16.94 -4.88 5.40
C HIS A 19 -18.10 -5.51 4.60
N ARG A 20 -17.83 -6.63 3.93
CA ARG A 20 -18.90 -7.54 3.47
C ARG A 20 -19.78 -7.99 4.63
N ASN A 21 -20.98 -8.46 4.31
CA ASN A 21 -21.88 -9.09 5.27
C ASN A 21 -22.13 -10.56 4.89
N PRO A 22 -21.53 -11.54 5.59
CA PRO A 22 -20.62 -11.41 6.74
C PRO A 22 -19.21 -10.91 6.35
N PRO A 23 -18.42 -10.37 7.30
CA PRO A 23 -17.04 -9.95 7.04
C PRO A 23 -16.17 -11.09 6.54
N LYS A 24 -15.29 -10.81 5.57
CA LYS A 24 -14.34 -11.78 5.00
C LYS A 24 -12.92 -11.24 5.13
N PHE A 25 -12.24 -11.62 6.20
CA PHE A 25 -10.85 -11.24 6.48
C PHE A 25 -9.85 -12.11 5.71
N LEU A 26 -8.64 -11.58 5.52
CA LEU A 26 -7.48 -12.31 5.01
C LEU A 26 -6.39 -12.33 6.09
N THR A 27 -5.71 -13.46 6.21
CA THR A 27 -4.40 -13.56 6.84
C THR A 27 -3.34 -12.85 6.00
N LEU A 28 -2.16 -12.61 6.58
CA LEU A 28 -1.03 -12.04 5.85
C LEU A 28 -0.56 -12.92 4.68
N GLU A 29 -0.59 -14.24 4.88
CA GLU A 29 -0.24 -15.21 3.83
C GLU A 29 -1.25 -15.16 2.69
N GLU A 30 -2.56 -15.15 2.99
CA GLU A 30 -3.59 -15.00 1.97
C GLU A 30 -3.50 -13.65 1.24
N LEU A 31 -3.22 -12.55 1.95
CA LEU A 31 -3.01 -11.24 1.32
C LEU A 31 -1.84 -11.29 0.33
N PHE A 32 -0.72 -11.87 0.73
CA PHE A 32 0.44 -12.05 -0.14
C PHE A 32 0.11 -12.94 -1.35
N ASP A 33 -0.59 -14.05 -1.15
CA ASP A 33 -0.94 -14.98 -2.24
C ASP A 33 -1.86 -14.34 -3.29
N VAL A 34 -2.79 -13.48 -2.88
CA VAL A 34 -3.76 -12.88 -3.81
C VAL A 34 -3.31 -11.56 -4.44
N SER A 35 -2.26 -10.92 -3.90
CA SER A 35 -1.85 -9.56 -4.32
C SER A 35 -0.34 -9.33 -4.43
N GLY A 36 0.49 -10.19 -3.83
CA GLY A 36 1.92 -9.96 -3.70
C GLY A 36 2.31 -8.83 -2.74
N VAL A 37 1.36 -8.27 -1.98
CA VAL A 37 1.66 -7.27 -0.96
C VAL A 37 2.41 -7.93 0.20
N GLU A 38 3.58 -7.38 0.52
CA GLU A 38 4.37 -7.81 1.68
C GLU A 38 4.13 -6.90 2.88
N TYR A 39 4.26 -7.48 4.08
CA TYR A 39 4.05 -6.78 5.33
C TYR A 39 5.18 -7.05 6.33
N PHE A 40 5.61 -5.99 7.02
CA PHE A 40 6.58 -6.05 8.11
C PHE A 40 6.06 -5.24 9.30
N LYS A 41 6.23 -5.79 10.51
CA LYS A 41 6.00 -5.02 11.74
C LYS A 41 7.32 -4.47 12.26
N LEU A 42 7.40 -3.15 12.39
CA LEU A 42 8.55 -2.44 12.93
C LEU A 42 8.16 -1.68 14.20
N ASN A 43 9.16 -1.37 15.03
CA ASN A 43 8.97 -0.55 16.22
C ASN A 43 9.26 0.92 15.90
N VAL A 44 8.22 1.75 15.93
CA VAL A 44 8.32 3.19 15.63
C VAL A 44 9.30 3.93 16.56
N ASN A 45 9.52 3.43 17.77
CA ASN A 45 10.42 4.06 18.74
C ASN A 45 11.90 3.68 18.56
N SER A 46 12.19 2.58 17.85
CA SER A 46 13.55 2.05 17.72
C SER A 46 13.99 1.75 16.28
N TYR A 47 13.15 1.97 15.26
CA TYR A 47 13.46 1.60 13.87
C TYR A 47 14.76 2.20 13.32
N ASN A 48 15.24 3.29 13.91
CA ASN A 48 16.46 4.00 13.53
C ASN A 48 17.72 3.49 14.26
N SER A 49 17.59 2.52 15.18
CA SER A 49 18.67 2.07 16.05
C SER A 49 18.69 0.56 16.27
N ASP A 50 17.57 -0.15 16.08
CA ASP A 50 17.50 -1.61 16.21
C ASP A 50 18.02 -2.39 14.98
N GLY A 51 18.33 -1.70 13.89
CA GLY A 51 18.92 -2.25 12.67
C GLY A 51 17.96 -3.08 11.80
N VAL A 52 16.69 -3.25 12.19
CA VAL A 52 15.71 -4.06 11.44
C VAL A 52 15.38 -3.39 10.11
N LEU A 53 15.08 -2.08 10.14
CA LEU A 53 14.79 -1.31 8.92
C LEU A 53 16.03 -1.22 8.01
N ASP A 54 17.22 -1.01 8.58
CA ASP A 54 18.46 -0.89 7.80
C ASP A 54 18.79 -2.18 7.04
N LYS A 55 18.56 -3.33 7.68
CA LYS A 55 18.70 -4.63 7.01
C LYS A 55 17.73 -4.77 5.85
N LEU A 56 16.45 -4.44 6.05
CA LEU A 56 15.43 -4.51 4.99
C LEU A 56 15.77 -3.58 3.81
N LYS A 57 16.22 -2.35 4.10
CA LYS A 57 16.68 -1.39 3.09
C LYS A 57 17.86 -1.93 2.30
N THR A 58 18.82 -2.56 2.98
CA THR A 58 20.00 -3.15 2.34
C THR A 58 19.63 -4.33 1.46
N ASP A 59 18.84 -5.26 1.99
CA ASP A 59 18.41 -6.47 1.29
C ASP A 59 17.60 -6.15 0.02
N ARG A 60 16.82 -5.05 0.03
CA ARG A 60 15.98 -4.62 -1.10
C ARG A 60 16.55 -3.46 -1.94
N GLY A 61 17.73 -2.95 -1.58
CA GLY A 61 18.39 -1.87 -2.32
C GLY A 61 17.66 -0.51 -2.26
N TYR A 62 17.01 -0.19 -1.15
CA TYR A 62 16.36 1.10 -0.95
C TYR A 62 17.38 2.21 -0.71
N THR A 63 17.59 3.06 -1.72
CA THR A 63 18.62 4.12 -1.70
C THR A 63 18.06 5.51 -1.42
N TYR A 64 16.74 5.68 -1.47
CA TYR A 64 16.07 6.95 -1.19
C TYR A 64 14.99 6.75 -0.13
N GLU A 65 14.86 7.73 0.77
CA GLU A 65 13.77 7.81 1.74
C GLU A 65 13.37 9.26 2.03
N ASP A 66 12.09 9.47 2.31
CA ASP A 66 11.58 10.72 2.86
C ASP A 66 10.42 10.48 3.83
N GLU A 67 9.88 11.56 4.40
CA GLU A 67 8.69 11.52 5.27
C GLU A 67 7.58 12.39 4.67
N MET A 68 6.35 11.89 4.76
CA MET A 68 5.13 12.56 4.34
C MET A 68 4.13 12.54 5.49
N THR A 69 3.51 13.69 5.76
CA THR A 69 2.34 13.80 6.66
C THR A 69 1.13 14.16 5.82
N CYS A 70 0.14 13.27 5.77
CA CYS A 70 -1.14 13.51 5.12
C CYS A 70 -2.16 13.92 6.19
N SER A 71 -2.33 15.24 6.31
CA SER A 71 -3.37 15.90 7.09
C SER A 71 -3.77 17.19 6.38
N LYS A 72 -4.91 17.78 6.77
CA LYS A 72 -5.40 19.03 6.17
C LYS A 72 -4.42 20.19 6.36
N GLU A 73 -3.68 20.18 7.47
CA GLU A 73 -2.73 21.22 7.87
C GLU A 73 -1.37 21.04 7.17
N CYS A 74 -0.93 19.79 6.98
CA CYS A 74 0.43 19.50 6.53
C CYS A 74 0.54 19.24 5.01
N LEU A 75 -0.53 18.79 4.34
CA LEU A 75 -0.48 18.40 2.94
C LEU A 75 -0.97 19.52 2.02
N PRO A 76 -0.11 20.10 1.16
CA PRO A 76 -0.54 21.07 0.16
C PRO A 76 -1.56 20.47 -0.81
N ASN A 77 -2.57 21.25 -1.20
CA ASN A 77 -3.66 20.80 -2.06
C ASN A 77 -4.38 19.54 -1.54
N TYR A 78 -4.53 19.42 -0.21
CA TYR A 78 -5.07 18.26 0.51
C TYR A 78 -6.23 17.55 -0.23
N ASP A 79 -7.32 18.24 -0.52
CA ASP A 79 -8.51 17.63 -1.16
C ASP A 79 -8.23 17.07 -2.56
N GLN A 80 -7.37 17.73 -3.34
CA GLN A 80 -6.98 17.26 -4.68
C GLN A 80 -6.03 16.06 -4.58
N MET A 81 -5.11 16.08 -3.61
CA MET A 81 -4.20 14.97 -3.37
C MET A 81 -4.95 13.72 -2.89
N LEU A 82 -5.92 13.85 -1.98
CA LEU A 82 -6.76 12.72 -1.56
C LEU A 82 -7.53 12.10 -2.73
N LYS A 83 -8.06 12.91 -3.64
CA LYS A 83 -8.72 12.41 -4.86
C LYS A 83 -7.76 11.64 -5.76
N LYS A 84 -6.51 12.12 -5.92
CA LYS A 84 -5.47 11.43 -6.70
C LYS A 84 -5.05 10.12 -6.06
N PHE A 85 -4.84 10.11 -4.74
CA PHE A 85 -4.49 8.90 -4.01
C PHE A 85 -5.59 7.84 -4.08
N PHE A 86 -6.85 8.25 -4.05
CA PHE A 86 -7.99 7.33 -4.07
C PHE A 86 -8.41 6.88 -5.48
N GLN A 87 -8.00 7.60 -6.52
CA GLN A 87 -8.20 7.14 -7.90
C GLN A 87 -7.44 5.83 -8.10
N GLU A 88 -8.08 4.79 -8.60
CA GLU A 88 -7.42 3.50 -8.87
C GLU A 88 -6.27 3.68 -9.88
N HIS A 89 -5.05 3.30 -9.48
CA HIS A 89 -3.84 3.49 -10.26
C HIS A 89 -2.82 2.36 -10.02
N LEU A 90 -1.75 2.37 -10.80
CA LEU A 90 -0.56 1.56 -10.59
C LEU A 90 0.72 2.41 -10.69
N HIS A 91 1.82 1.84 -10.23
CA HIS A 91 3.17 2.39 -10.37
C HIS A 91 4.09 1.41 -11.10
N THR A 92 5.12 1.95 -11.76
CA THR A 92 6.18 1.18 -12.41
C THR A 92 7.14 0.54 -11.41
N ASP A 93 7.17 1.05 -10.19
CA ASP A 93 8.07 0.64 -9.10
C ASP A 93 7.24 0.22 -7.87
N GLU A 94 7.90 -0.36 -6.87
CA GLU A 94 7.24 -0.69 -5.60
C GLU A 94 6.75 0.57 -4.89
N GLU A 95 5.54 0.52 -4.33
CA GLU A 95 5.04 1.53 -3.40
C GLU A 95 5.29 1.06 -1.96
N ILE A 96 6.35 1.59 -1.34
CA ILE A 96 6.79 1.19 0.00
C ILE A 96 6.39 2.27 1.01
N ARG A 97 5.70 1.87 2.08
CA ARG A 97 5.19 2.78 3.11
C ARG A 97 5.41 2.21 4.49
N PHE A 98 6.15 2.92 5.34
CA PHE A 98 6.28 2.62 6.77
C PHE A 98 5.54 3.68 7.58
N ILE A 99 4.49 3.27 8.30
CA ILE A 99 3.63 4.19 9.03
C ILE A 99 4.27 4.55 10.37
N LEU A 100 4.56 5.84 10.55
CA LEU A 100 5.13 6.40 11.77
C LEU A 100 4.04 6.81 12.75
N ASP A 101 2.92 7.35 12.27
CA ASP A 101 1.80 7.78 13.11
C ASP A 101 0.48 7.79 12.32
N GLY A 102 -0.64 7.79 13.02
CA GLY A 102 -1.97 7.76 12.44
C GLY A 102 -2.35 6.44 11.78
N SER A 103 -3.27 6.50 10.82
CA SER A 103 -3.79 5.32 10.14
C SER A 103 -4.48 5.64 8.80
N GLY A 104 -4.67 4.60 7.98
CA GLY A 104 -5.35 4.70 6.69
C GLY A 104 -5.58 3.34 6.04
N TYR A 105 -6.16 3.36 4.84
CA TYR A 105 -6.46 2.17 4.06
C TYR A 105 -5.73 2.18 2.72
N PHE A 106 -5.06 1.07 2.43
CA PHE A 106 -4.65 0.73 1.07
C PHE A 106 -5.62 -0.31 0.54
N ASP A 107 -6.28 -0.01 -0.58
CA ASP A 107 -7.11 -0.99 -1.28
C ASP A 107 -6.32 -1.52 -2.47
N VAL A 108 -6.27 -2.85 -2.64
CA VAL A 108 -5.60 -3.53 -3.75
C VAL A 108 -6.57 -4.48 -4.46
N ARG A 109 -6.34 -4.71 -5.76
CA ARG A 109 -7.09 -5.72 -6.54
C ARG A 109 -6.50 -7.10 -6.32
N ASP A 110 -7.35 -8.07 -6.01
CA ASP A 110 -6.99 -9.49 -6.00
C ASP A 110 -6.98 -10.10 -7.42
N LYS A 111 -6.71 -11.40 -7.52
CA LYS A 111 -6.69 -12.14 -8.80
C LYS A 111 -8.02 -12.17 -9.56
N ASN A 112 -9.14 -11.94 -8.89
CA ASN A 112 -10.48 -11.89 -9.47
C ASN A 112 -10.93 -10.44 -9.70
N ASP A 113 -10.02 -9.47 -9.56
CA ASP A 113 -10.29 -8.04 -9.65
C ASP A 113 -11.26 -7.55 -8.55
N GLU A 114 -11.32 -8.23 -7.41
CA GLU A 114 -12.07 -7.80 -6.23
C GLU A 114 -11.21 -6.88 -5.33
N TRP A 115 -11.82 -5.90 -4.67
CA TRP A 115 -11.13 -5.04 -3.72
C TRP A 115 -10.85 -5.74 -2.39
N VAL A 116 -9.58 -5.73 -1.99
CA VAL A 116 -9.11 -6.07 -0.65
C VAL A 116 -8.60 -4.79 0.02
N ARG A 117 -9.18 -4.44 1.17
CA ARG A 117 -8.78 -3.31 2.01
C ARG A 117 -7.76 -3.76 3.04
N ILE A 118 -6.69 -2.99 3.19
CA ILE A 118 -5.60 -3.20 4.14
C ILE A 118 -5.57 -1.98 5.07
N GLU A 119 -5.86 -2.20 6.35
CA GLU A 119 -5.71 -1.16 7.38
C GLU A 119 -4.27 -1.11 7.86
N VAL A 120 -3.66 0.06 7.73
CA VAL A 120 -2.31 0.33 8.25
C VAL A 120 -2.38 1.31 9.41
N VAL A 121 -1.60 1.04 10.45
CA VAL A 121 -1.41 1.89 11.63
C VAL A 121 0.07 2.06 11.95
N ALA A 122 0.42 2.93 12.90
CA ALA A 122 1.78 3.09 13.40
C ALA A 122 2.52 1.74 13.64
N GLY A 123 3.73 1.63 13.11
CA GLY A 123 4.56 0.44 13.18
C GLY A 123 4.35 -0.57 12.04
N ASP A 124 3.37 -0.33 11.16
CA ASP A 124 3.14 -1.17 9.99
C ASP A 124 3.97 -0.67 8.81
N MET A 125 4.69 -1.57 8.16
CA MET A 125 5.33 -1.33 6.87
C MET A 125 4.73 -2.26 5.83
N ILE A 126 4.30 -1.70 4.70
CA ILE A 126 3.78 -2.43 3.55
C ILE A 126 4.63 -2.17 2.31
N ILE A 127 4.73 -3.18 1.45
CA ILE A 127 5.33 -3.09 0.12
C ILE A 127 4.26 -3.51 -0.88
N ILE A 128 3.81 -2.55 -1.68
CA ILE A 128 2.86 -2.78 -2.77
C ILE A 128 3.67 -3.04 -4.04
N PRO A 129 3.52 -4.21 -4.70
CA PRO A 129 4.35 -4.57 -5.83
C PRO A 129 4.07 -3.68 -7.06
N SER A 130 5.11 -3.43 -7.85
CA SER A 130 4.99 -2.79 -9.16
C SER A 130 3.91 -3.46 -10.03
N GLY A 131 3.09 -2.65 -10.71
CA GLY A 131 2.06 -3.13 -11.64
C GLY A 131 0.73 -3.61 -11.02
N ILE A 132 0.58 -3.62 -9.70
CA ILE A 132 -0.73 -3.87 -9.07
C ILE A 132 -1.62 -2.63 -9.12
N TYR A 133 -2.90 -2.81 -9.42
CA TYR A 133 -3.89 -1.75 -9.21
C TYR A 133 -4.20 -1.59 -7.73
N HIS A 134 -4.06 -0.36 -7.25
CA HIS A 134 -4.31 0.00 -5.87
C HIS A 134 -4.80 1.44 -5.76
N ARG A 135 -5.19 1.81 -4.55
CA ARG A 135 -5.54 3.17 -4.15
C ARG A 135 -5.34 3.35 -2.65
N PHE A 136 -5.24 4.60 -2.21
CA PHE A 136 -5.11 4.96 -0.81
C PHE A 136 -6.23 5.92 -0.38
N THR A 137 -6.73 5.72 0.84
CA THR A 137 -7.58 6.69 1.53
C THR A 137 -7.19 6.79 3.00
N LEU A 138 -7.35 7.96 3.58
CA LEU A 138 -7.38 8.09 5.04
C LEU A 138 -8.59 7.33 5.60
N ASP A 139 -8.53 6.96 6.87
CA ASP A 139 -9.71 6.53 7.63
C ASP A 139 -10.44 7.74 8.24
N ALA A 140 -11.42 7.49 9.10
CA ALA A 140 -12.20 8.53 9.77
C ALA A 140 -11.36 9.49 10.65
N LYS A 141 -10.12 9.14 11.03
CA LYS A 141 -9.22 10.00 11.82
C LYS A 141 -8.52 11.07 10.98
N ASN A 142 -8.53 10.94 9.64
CA ASN A 142 -8.00 11.92 8.69
C ASN A 142 -6.53 12.32 8.94
N TYR A 143 -5.71 11.39 9.42
CA TYR A 143 -4.31 11.65 9.72
C TYR A 143 -3.46 10.40 9.52
N ILE A 144 -2.39 10.53 8.73
CA ILE A 144 -1.31 9.53 8.67
C ILE A 144 0.03 10.23 8.45
N LYS A 145 1.08 9.71 9.09
CA LYS A 145 2.47 10.05 8.83
C LYS A 145 3.21 8.79 8.39
N ALA A 146 3.90 8.85 7.26
CA ALA A 146 4.62 7.71 6.69
C ALA A 146 6.03 8.09 6.25
N LYS A 147 6.99 7.18 6.46
CA LYS A 147 8.22 7.12 5.66
C LYS A 147 7.94 6.42 4.34
N ARG A 148 8.52 6.94 3.26
CA ARG A 148 8.43 6.37 1.92
C ARG A 148 9.83 5.99 1.46
N PHE A 149 9.95 4.88 0.72
CA PHE A 149 11.25 4.35 0.27
C PHE A 149 11.21 4.05 -1.22
N PHE A 150 12.35 4.21 -1.89
CA PHE A 150 12.52 3.96 -3.33
C PHE A 150 13.86 3.29 -3.62
N ILE A 151 13.87 2.52 -4.70
CA ILE A 151 15.09 2.08 -5.37
C ILE A 151 15.48 3.19 -6.36
N GLY A 152 16.62 3.83 -6.15
CA GLY A 152 17.06 4.96 -6.96
C GLY A 152 16.31 6.26 -6.68
N GLU A 153 16.25 7.13 -7.69
CA GLU A 153 15.50 8.39 -7.64
C GLU A 153 13.99 8.12 -7.69
N PRO A 154 13.18 8.80 -6.84
CA PRO A 154 11.78 8.46 -6.71
C PRO A 154 10.96 8.89 -7.94
N VAL A 155 10.24 7.93 -8.54
CA VAL A 155 9.23 8.19 -9.58
C VAL A 155 7.84 8.03 -8.97
N TRP A 156 7.20 9.16 -8.66
CA TRP A 156 5.89 9.20 -8.01
C TRP A 156 4.71 9.08 -8.97
N GLN A 157 4.95 8.98 -10.28
CA GLN A 157 3.92 9.09 -11.30
C GLN A 157 2.91 7.94 -11.18
N PRO A 158 1.62 8.22 -10.86
CA PRO A 158 0.58 7.21 -10.94
C PRO A 158 0.10 7.06 -12.38
N TYR A 159 -0.24 5.84 -12.76
CA TYR A 159 -0.94 5.53 -14.01
C TYR A 159 -2.34 5.05 -13.66
N SER A 160 -3.32 5.94 -13.83
CA SER A 160 -4.72 5.62 -13.56
C SER A 160 -5.20 4.48 -14.45
N ARG A 161 -6.03 3.59 -13.89
CA ARG A 161 -6.66 2.53 -14.66
C ARG A 161 -7.57 3.13 -15.77
N PRO A 162 -7.55 2.62 -17.02
CA PRO A 162 -6.78 1.46 -17.52
C PRO A 162 -5.32 1.79 -17.85
N ALA A 163 -4.42 0.86 -17.49
CA ALA A 163 -2.98 0.88 -17.75
C ALA A 163 -2.46 -0.54 -18.04
N ASP A 164 -3.29 -1.36 -18.69
CA ASP A 164 -3.05 -2.80 -18.85
C ASP A 164 -1.95 -3.14 -19.88
N ASP A 165 -1.60 -2.21 -20.76
CA ASP A 165 -0.56 -2.35 -21.78
C ASP A 165 0.86 -2.15 -21.25
N MET A 166 1.01 -1.64 -20.02
CA MET A 166 2.31 -1.38 -19.40
C MET A 166 3.07 -2.68 -19.08
N GLU A 167 4.39 -2.68 -19.30
CA GLU A 167 5.24 -3.85 -19.06
C GLU A 167 5.20 -4.31 -17.59
N CYS A 168 5.25 -3.39 -16.62
CA CYS A 168 5.15 -3.70 -15.20
C CYS A 168 3.85 -4.46 -14.85
N ARG A 169 2.72 -4.05 -15.45
CA ARG A 169 1.43 -4.70 -15.28
C ARG A 169 1.43 -6.12 -15.84
N GLN A 170 2.00 -6.33 -17.02
CA GLN A 170 2.14 -7.65 -17.63
C GLN A 170 3.06 -8.58 -16.81
N ILE A 171 4.13 -8.04 -16.23
CA ILE A 171 5.03 -8.78 -15.33
C ILE A 171 4.28 -9.16 -14.04
N TYR A 172 3.55 -8.22 -13.43
CA TYR A 172 2.74 -8.47 -12.24
C TYR A 172 1.72 -9.59 -12.48
N LEU A 173 0.97 -9.55 -13.58
CA LEU A 173 -0.03 -10.56 -13.91
C LEU A 173 0.58 -11.95 -14.11
N LYS A 174 1.78 -12.04 -14.71
CA LYS A 174 2.51 -13.32 -14.83
C LYS A 174 2.90 -13.89 -13.47
N ARG A 175 3.37 -13.04 -12.54
CA ARG A 175 3.72 -13.45 -11.16
C ARG A 175 2.49 -13.92 -10.39
N LEU A 176 1.40 -13.14 -10.47
CA LEU A 176 0.13 -13.47 -9.84
C LEU A 176 -0.44 -14.81 -10.34
N ALA A 177 -0.39 -15.06 -11.64
CA ALA A 177 -0.85 -16.31 -12.23
C ALA A 177 0.03 -17.53 -11.83
N ALA A 178 1.33 -17.31 -11.63
CA ALA A 178 2.25 -18.34 -11.18
C ALA A 178 2.17 -18.61 -9.66
N GLY A 179 1.52 -17.74 -8.88
CA GLY A 179 1.62 -17.74 -7.42
C GLY A 179 3.05 -17.47 -6.93
N ASP A 180 3.87 -16.85 -7.79
CA ASP A 180 5.30 -16.64 -7.55
C ASP A 180 5.56 -15.14 -7.40
N PHE A 181 5.13 -14.63 -6.24
CA PHE A 181 5.55 -13.33 -5.73
C PHE A 181 6.84 -13.42 -4.93
N LYS A 182 7.43 -14.62 -4.78
CA LYS A 182 8.70 -14.78 -4.09
C LYS A 182 9.76 -14.07 -4.93
N ALA A 183 10.01 -12.82 -4.55
CA ALA A 183 11.02 -11.99 -5.16
C ALA A 183 12.39 -12.70 -5.10
N ARG A 184 13.20 -12.41 -6.11
CA ARG A 184 14.61 -12.80 -6.20
C ARG A 184 15.41 -12.42 -4.96
#